data_AF-A0A066YL47-F1
#
_entry.id   AF-A0A066YL47-F1
#
_cell.length_a   1.000
_cell.length_b   1.000
_cell.length_c   1.000
_cell.angle_alpha   90.00
_cell.angle_beta   90.00
_cell.angle_gamma   90.00
#
_symmetry.space_group_name_H-M   'P 1'
#
loop_
_entity.id
_entity.type
_entity.pdbx_description
1 polymer ?
#
loop_
_entity_poly.entity_id
_entity_poly.type
_entity_poly.pdbx_seq_one_letter_code
_entity_poly.pdbx_strand_id
1 'polypeptide(L)' 'MDRKLKAETASLVLLLAAFPVISAGTEHDRPWVWWLGLAAFAVGAVLPVATRYMDHSTDKVTDMGMEFDERTS' A
#
# COMPACT_ATOMS: atom_id res chain seq x y z
N MET A 1 -3.50 5.42 13.31
CA MET A 1 -2.83 5.17 12.02
C MET A 1 -3.90 4.86 11.01
N ASP A 2 -3.98 5.66 9.94
CA ASP A 2 -5.01 5.58 8.93
C ASP A 2 -5.06 4.20 8.23
N ARG A 3 -6.24 3.73 7.83
CA ARG A 3 -6.41 2.41 7.20
C ARG A 3 -5.68 2.34 5.86
N LYS A 4 -5.62 3.45 5.12
CA LYS A 4 -4.88 3.58 3.87
C LYS A 4 -3.38 3.45 4.10
N LEU A 5 -2.85 4.20 5.06
CA LEU A 5 -1.42 4.17 5.39
C LEU A 5 -0.97 2.77 5.81
N LYS A 6 -1.81 2.03 6.56
CA LYS A 6 -1.55 0.61 6.89
C LYS A 6 -1.47 -0.27 5.65
N ALA A 7 -2.42 -0.11 4.72
CA ALA A 7 -2.46 -0.90 3.49
C ALA A 7 -1.27 -0.59 2.55
N GLU A 8 -0.91 0.69 2.42
CA GLU A 8 0.26 1.12 1.62
C GLU A 8 1.57 0.64 2.24
N THR A 9 1.70 0.71 3.56
CA THR A 9 2.87 0.15 4.28
C THR A 9 2.97 -1.36 4.07
N ALA A 10 1.85 -2.09 4.14
CA ALA A 10 1.82 -3.52 3.88
C ALA A 10 2.23 -3.85 2.44
N SER A 11 1.72 -3.10 1.46
CA SER A 11 2.11 -3.23 0.04
C SER A 11 3.62 -3.04 -0.15
N LEU A 12 4.18 -1.98 0.43
CA LEU A 12 5.62 -1.70 0.35
C LEU A 12 6.45 -2.87 0.91
N VAL A 13 6.06 -3.39 2.08
CA VAL A 13 6.74 -4.53 2.70
C VAL A 13 6.61 -5.79 1.84
N LEU A 14 5.42 -6.07 1.28
CA LEU A 14 5.22 -7.21 0.37
C LEU A 14 6.12 -7.11 -0.87
N LEU A 15 6.20 -5.93 -1.48
CA LEU A 15 7.04 -5.70 -2.66
C LEU A 15 8.53 -5.87 -2.33
N LEU A 16 8.98 -5.34 -1.19
CA LEU A 16 10.37 -5.52 -0.73
C LEU A 16 10.70 -6.98 -0.43
N ALA A 17 9.77 -7.72 0.18
CA ALA A 17 9.95 -9.13 0.50
C ALA A 17 9.85 -10.06 -0.72
N ALA A 18 9.10 -9.67 -1.76
CA ALA A 18 8.91 -10.51 -2.93
C ALA A 18 10.22 -10.81 -3.67
N PHE A 19 11.08 -9.80 -3.86
CA PHE A 19 12.35 -9.97 -4.56
C PHE A 19 13.29 -11.02 -3.93
N PRO A 20 13.64 -10.95 -2.62
CA PRO A 20 14.49 -11.96 -2.00
C PRO A 20 13.83 -13.34 -1.96
N VAL A 21 12.51 -13.43 -1.82
CA VAL A 21 11.77 -14.71 -1.82
C VAL A 21 11.81 -15.37 -3.20
N ILE A 22 11.62 -14.60 -4.28
CA ILE A 22 11.75 -15.09 -5.65
C ILE A 22 13.18 -15.58 -5.91
N SER A 23 14.19 -14.79 -5.52
CA SER A 23 15.62 -15.18 -5.65
C SER A 23 15.94 -16.48 -4.92
N ALA A 24 15.51 -16.61 -3.66
CA ALA A 24 15.70 -17.83 -2.89
C ALA A 24 14.95 -19.04 -3.49
N GLY A 25 13.78 -18.81 -4.08
CA GLY A 25 13.04 -19.83 -4.82
C GLY A 25 13.78 -20.33 -6.06
N THR A 26 14.43 -19.43 -6.79
CA THR A 26 15.27 -19.80 -7.95
C THR A 26 16.57 -20.48 -7.54
N GLU A 27 17.27 -19.99 -6.50
CA GLU A 27 18.57 -20.52 -6.08
C GLU A 27 18.48 -21.94 -5.50
N HIS A 28 17.38 -22.25 -4.82
CA HIS A 28 17.19 -23.54 -4.17
C HIS A 28 16.30 -24.52 -4.97
N ASP A 29 16.01 -24.21 -6.24
CA ASP A 29 15.11 -24.99 -7.11
C ASP A 29 13.79 -25.37 -6.41
N ARG A 30 13.23 -24.42 -5.63
CA ARG A 30 12.01 -24.60 -4.84
C ARG A 30 10.88 -23.84 -5.51
N PRO A 31 10.14 -24.48 -6.45
CA PRO A 31 9.13 -23.79 -7.24
C PRO A 31 8.01 -23.21 -6.38
N TRP A 32 7.67 -23.85 -5.26
CA TRP A 32 6.65 -23.34 -4.34
C TRP A 32 7.06 -22.02 -3.65
N VAL A 33 8.34 -21.83 -3.31
CA VAL A 33 8.85 -20.59 -2.73
C VAL A 33 8.80 -19.47 -3.78
N TRP A 34 9.16 -19.80 -5.02
CA TRP A 34 9.09 -18.88 -6.14
C TRP A 34 7.66 -18.38 -6.38
N TRP A 35 6.68 -19.29 -6.43
CA TRP A 35 5.27 -18.92 -6.58
C TRP A 35 4.76 -18.06 -5.43
N LEU A 36 5.22 -18.31 -4.21
CA LEU A 36 4.86 -17.51 -3.04
C LEU A 36 5.42 -16.08 -3.14
N GLY A 37 6.65 -15.93 -3.62
CA GLY A 37 7.25 -14.63 -3.94
C GLY A 37 6.49 -13.90 -5.06
N LEU A 38 6.07 -14.62 -6.11
CA LEU A 38 5.26 -14.04 -7.19
C LEU A 38 3.88 -13.59 -6.70
N ALA A 39 3.22 -14.38 -5.86
CA ALA A 39 1.95 -14.02 -5.26
C ALA A 39 2.09 -12.77 -4.37
N ALA A 40 3.15 -12.69 -3.57
CA ALA A 40 3.46 -11.50 -2.77
C ALA A 40 3.70 -10.25 -3.63
N PHE A 41 4.42 -10.40 -4.75
CA PHE A 41 4.62 -9.31 -5.71
C PHE A 41 3.29 -8.82 -6.31
N ALA A 42 2.47 -9.75 -6.80
CA ALA A 42 1.18 -9.42 -7.40
C ALA A 42 0.24 -8.71 -6.42
N VAL A 43 0.12 -9.25 -5.20
CA VAL A 43 -0.71 -8.64 -4.14
C VAL A 43 -0.16 -7.28 -3.72
N GLY A 44 1.16 -7.18 -3.53
CA GLY A 44 1.85 -5.93 -3.22
C GLY A 44 1.63 -4.85 -4.29
N ALA A 45 1.63 -5.21 -5.57
CA ALA A 45 1.40 -4.27 -6.66
C ALA A 45 -0.07 -3.84 -6.80
N VAL A 46 -1.03 -4.73 -6.50
CA VAL A 46 -2.46 -4.46 -6.64
C VAL A 46 -3.01 -3.64 -5.47
N LEU A 47 -2.49 -3.82 -4.25
CA LEU A 47 -3.00 -3.12 -3.05
C LEU A 47 -3.09 -1.59 -3.21
N PRO A 48 -2.05 -0.86 -3.66
CA PRO A 48 -2.08 0.60 -3.82
C PRO A 48 -3.11 1.07 -4.85
N VAL A 49 -3.34 0.26 -5.89
CA VAL A 49 -4.35 0.55 -6.90
C VAL A 49 -5.73 0.37 -6.30
N ALA A 50 -5.95 -0.69 -5.51
CA ALA A 50 -7.22 -0.94 -4.83
C ALA A 50 -7.52 0.13 -3.75
N THR A 51 -6.51 0.58 -2.99
CA THR A 51 -6.69 1.64 -1.98
C THR A 51 -7.05 2.98 -2.61
N ARG A 52 -6.65 3.25 -3.86
CA ARG A 52 -7.07 4.45 -4.60
C ARG A 52 -8.59 4.54 -4.78
N TYR A 53 -9.27 3.40 -4.86
CA TYR A 53 -10.73 3.33 -5.03
C TYR A 53 -11.47 3.07 -3.72
N MET A 54 -10.77 2.94 -2.58
CA MET A 54 -11.43 2.91 -1.29
C MET A 54 -12.07 4.27 -1.01
N ASP A 55 -13.23 4.27 -0.37
CA ASP A 55 -13.97 5.49 -0.06
C ASP A 55 -13.14 6.40 0.86
N HIS A 56 -12.85 7.61 0.37
CA HIS A 56 -12.10 8.66 1.09
C HIS A 56 -13.04 9.62 1.83
N SER A 57 -14.34 9.35 1.91
CA SER A 57 -15.33 10.20 2.57
C SER A 57 -15.04 10.48 4.06
N THR A 58 -14.20 9.67 4.69
CA THR A 58 -13.79 9.81 6.09
C THR A 58 -12.45 10.52 6.29
N ASP A 59 -11.68 10.76 5.21
CA ASP A 59 -10.47 11.59 5.32
C ASP A 59 -10.91 13.00 5.71
N LYS A 60 -10.55 13.43 6.94
CA LYS A 60 -10.75 14.80 7.34
C LYS A 60 -9.97 15.67 6.36
N VAL A 61 -10.67 16.50 5.59
CA VAL A 61 -10.07 17.63 4.89
C VAL A 61 -9.26 18.37 5.95
N THR A 62 -7.93 18.32 5.82
CA THR A 62 -7.09 19.14 6.69
C THR A 62 -7.41 20.56 6.28
N ASP A 63 -7.97 21.32 7.21
CA ASP A 63 -8.42 22.69 7.03
C ASP A 63 -7.22 23.64 6.87
N MET A 64 -6.39 23.36 5.87
CA MET A 64 -5.24 24.18 5.49
C MET A 64 -5.75 25.20 4.48
N GLY A 65 -6.47 26.22 4.96
CA GLY A 65 -6.80 27.37 4.12
C GLY A 65 -8.08 28.12 4.45
N MET A 66 -8.99 27.62 5.29
CA MET A 66 -10.10 28.45 5.78
C MET A 66 -9.67 29.15 7.07
N GLU A 67 -8.78 30.12 6.94
CA GLU A 67 -8.74 31.22 7.90
C GLU A 67 -10.14 31.81 7.91
N PHE A 68 -10.84 31.71 9.05
CA PHE A 68 -12.16 32.33 9.21
C PHE A 68 -12.00 33.81 8.83
N ASP A 69 -12.58 34.21 7.70
CA ASP A 69 -12.58 35.61 7.29
C ASP A 69 -13.47 36.39 8.25
N GLU A 70 -12.86 37.05 9.24
CA GLU A 70 -13.54 37.86 10.24
C GLU A 70 -14.22 39.12 9.64
N ARG A 71 -14.16 39.34 8.32
CA ARG A 71 -14.76 40.50 7.64
C ARG A 71 -16.26 40.38 7.36
N THR A 72 -16.88 39.22 7.61
CA THR A 72 -18.33 39.05 7.51
C THR A 72 -18.96 39.02 8.91
N SER A 73 -19.20 40.19 9.49
CA SER A 73 -20.06 40.40 10.67
C SER A 73 -21.15 41.41 10.35
#